data_AF-A0A6M0BQZ8-F1
#
_entry.id   AF-A0A6M0BQZ8-F1
#
_cell.length_a   1.000
_cell.length_b   1.000
_cell.length_c   1.000
_cell.angle_alpha   90.00
_cell.angle_beta   90.00
_cell.angle_gamma   90.00
#
_symmetry.space_group_name_H-M   'P 1'
#
loop_
_entity.id
_entity.type
_entity.pdbx_description
1 polymer ?
#
loop_
_entity_poly.entity_id
_entity_poly.type
_entity_poly.pdbx_seq_one_letter_code
_entity_poly.pdbx_strand_id
1 'polypeptide(L)'
;MSPAIHNPGKANLDYLQEFKTALYEPFTGKLKDVREYRPLLEGDRSPPDPKIGEAPLSVIEGDAKIRLLDWESYKRIFSVDTNENSVVRIRTYIYPAWNLYVNQENYPIEVLSDGTIGISLEPGSYMVELKYERTWAFTLGLILSTFSVLTLLVLYYLIQRFV
;
A
#
# COMPACT_ATOMS: atom_id res chain seq x y z
N MET A 1 52.31 -26.11 -7.59
CA MET A 1 51.42 -25.33 -8.48
C MET A 1 50.09 -25.20 -7.73
N SER A 2 49.88 -24.06 -7.07
CA SER A 2 48.64 -23.82 -6.30
C SER A 2 47.54 -23.39 -7.28
N PRO A 3 46.30 -23.92 -7.18
CA PRO A 3 45.24 -23.49 -8.06
C PRO A 3 44.85 -22.05 -7.72
N ALA A 4 44.82 -21.20 -8.74
CA ALA A 4 44.31 -19.84 -8.63
C ALA A 4 42.80 -19.91 -8.34
N ILE A 5 42.39 -19.44 -7.16
CA ILE A 5 40.98 -19.20 -6.86
C ILE A 5 40.51 -18.10 -7.80
N HIS A 6 39.64 -18.49 -8.73
CA HIS A 6 38.97 -17.60 -9.66
C HIS A 6 38.14 -16.61 -8.84
N ASN A 7 38.54 -15.34 -8.83
CA ASN A 7 37.89 -14.25 -8.11
C ASN A 7 36.40 -14.20 -8.52
N PRO A 8 35.43 -14.61 -7.66
CA PRO A 8 34.03 -14.42 -7.97
C PRO A 8 33.76 -12.92 -7.77
N GLY A 9 33.26 -12.28 -8.83
CA GLY A 9 33.09 -10.83 -8.90
C GLY A 9 32.55 -10.25 -7.60
N LYS A 10 33.25 -9.22 -7.07
CA LYS A 10 32.90 -8.36 -5.93
C LYS A 10 31.53 -8.70 -5.35
N ALA A 11 31.46 -9.71 -4.48
CA ALA A 11 30.29 -9.92 -3.65
C ALA A 11 30.11 -8.63 -2.87
N ASN A 12 29.03 -7.90 -3.14
CA ASN A 12 28.76 -6.65 -2.45
C ASN A 12 28.59 -6.98 -0.96
N LEU A 13 29.62 -6.66 -0.17
CA LEU A 13 29.70 -7.01 1.25
C LEU A 13 28.54 -6.42 2.06
N ASP A 14 27.92 -5.36 1.53
CA ASP A 14 26.75 -4.71 2.11
C ASP A 14 25.56 -5.68 2.25
N TYR A 15 25.35 -6.56 1.27
CA TYR A 15 24.26 -7.54 1.30
C TYR A 15 24.43 -8.59 2.41
N LEU A 16 25.69 -8.93 2.74
CA LEU A 16 25.98 -9.85 3.84
C LEU A 16 25.71 -9.22 5.20
N GLN A 17 25.89 -7.89 5.33
CA GLN A 17 25.52 -7.18 6.55
C GLN A 17 24.01 -7.07 6.71
N GLU A 18 23.27 -6.74 5.64
CA GLU A 18 21.81 -6.75 5.62
C GLU A 18 21.28 -8.14 6.03
N PHE A 19 21.83 -9.21 5.45
CA PHE A 19 21.43 -10.59 5.78
C PHE A 19 21.73 -10.97 7.22
N LYS A 20 22.92 -10.63 7.74
CA LYS A 20 23.26 -10.87 9.16
C LYS A 20 22.33 -10.11 10.11
N THR A 21 22.01 -8.86 9.77
CA THR A 21 21.11 -8.02 10.58
C THR A 21 19.71 -8.62 10.59
N ALA A 22 19.19 -9.07 9.43
CA ALA A 22 17.90 -9.75 9.33
C ALA A 22 17.84 -11.06 10.11
N LEU A 23 18.92 -11.85 10.11
CA LEU A 23 18.93 -13.17 10.75
C LEU A 23 19.13 -13.11 12.28
N TYR A 24 20.00 -12.22 12.75
CA TYR A 24 20.47 -12.21 14.14
C TYR A 24 19.98 -10.98 14.93
N GLU A 25 19.61 -9.90 14.27
CA GLU A 25 19.12 -8.64 14.86
C GLU A 25 17.76 -8.19 14.28
N PRO A 26 16.75 -9.08 14.09
CA PRO A 26 15.52 -8.78 13.33
C PRO A 26 14.62 -7.71 13.95
N PHE A 27 14.80 -7.40 15.23
CA PHE A 27 14.01 -6.39 15.95
C PHE A 27 14.78 -5.07 16.14
N THR A 28 15.92 -4.91 15.48
CA THR A 28 16.65 -3.63 15.48
C THR A 28 16.08 -2.70 14.42
N GLY A 29 16.04 -1.39 14.69
CA GLY A 29 15.67 -0.37 13.69
C GLY A 29 16.71 -0.18 12.57
N LYS A 30 17.61 -1.15 12.37
CA LYS A 30 18.67 -1.14 11.36
C LYS A 30 18.27 -1.86 10.07
N LEU A 31 17.12 -2.53 10.06
CA LEU A 31 16.60 -3.17 8.86
C LEU A 31 16.20 -2.10 7.84
N LYS A 32 16.65 -2.29 6.61
CA LYS A 32 16.27 -1.44 5.49
C LYS A 32 14.91 -1.89 4.96
N ASP A 33 13.97 -0.96 4.88
CA ASP A 33 12.67 -1.26 4.26
C ASP A 33 12.85 -1.68 2.81
N VAL A 34 12.27 -2.82 2.46
CA VAL A 34 12.26 -3.36 1.11
C VAL A 34 11.46 -2.42 0.21
N ARG A 35 11.99 -2.12 -1.00
CA ARG A 35 11.44 -1.10 -1.90
C ARG A 35 9.99 -1.41 -2.27
N GLU A 36 9.66 -2.68 -2.40
CA GLU A 36 8.36 -3.23 -2.75
C GLU A 36 7.26 -2.89 -1.72
N TYR A 37 7.62 -2.60 -0.47
CA TYR A 37 6.68 -2.17 0.58
C TYR A 37 6.62 -0.66 0.76
N ARG A 38 7.38 0.10 -0.03
CA ARG A 38 7.36 1.56 0.03
C ARG A 38 6.30 2.09 -0.93
N PRO A 39 5.56 3.16 -0.56
CA PRO A 39 4.74 3.88 -1.51
C PRO A 39 5.61 4.37 -2.67
N LEU A 40 5.05 4.31 -3.88
CA LEU A 40 5.72 4.79 -5.09
C LEU A 40 5.61 6.32 -5.13
N LEU A 41 6.69 6.99 -4.73
CA LEU A 41 6.82 8.45 -4.76
C LEU A 41 7.50 8.91 -6.05
N GLU A 42 7.32 10.19 -6.39
CA GLU A 42 8.09 10.81 -7.47
C GLU A 42 9.56 10.95 -7.10
N GLY A 43 10.42 10.36 -7.93
CA GLY A 43 11.85 10.19 -7.63
C GLY A 43 12.09 9.07 -6.61
N ASP A 44 13.33 8.65 -6.45
CA ASP A 44 13.72 7.61 -5.47
C ASP A 44 13.74 8.17 -4.03
N ARG A 45 12.65 8.83 -3.64
CA ARG A 45 12.46 9.44 -2.32
C ARG A 45 11.82 8.42 -1.39
N SER A 46 12.27 8.43 -0.14
CA SER A 46 11.59 7.66 0.92
C SER A 46 10.42 8.48 1.48
N PRO A 47 9.30 7.84 1.85
CA PRO A 47 8.24 8.54 2.55
C PRO A 47 8.77 9.13 3.87
N PRO A 48 8.22 10.27 4.32
CA PRO A 48 8.60 10.83 5.60
C PRO A 48 8.21 9.87 6.73
N ASP A 49 9.00 9.89 7.81
CA ASP A 49 8.70 9.07 8.98
C ASP A 49 7.32 9.43 9.57
N PRO A 50 6.47 8.43 9.85
CA PRO A 50 5.16 8.67 10.41
C PRO A 50 5.28 9.30 11.81
N LYS A 51 4.69 10.48 12.00
CA LYS A 51 4.68 11.15 13.31
C LYS A 51 3.65 10.50 14.23
N ILE A 52 4.05 10.15 15.44
CA ILE A 52 3.13 9.60 16.46
C ILE A 52 2.15 10.71 16.88
N GLY A 53 0.85 10.37 16.96
CA GLY A 53 -0.20 11.29 17.43
C GLY A 53 -0.76 12.27 16.39
N GLU A 54 -0.23 12.28 15.16
CA GLU A 54 -0.81 13.07 14.07
C GLU A 54 -2.15 12.46 13.61
N ALA A 55 -3.13 13.35 13.38
CA ALA A 55 -4.51 12.98 13.08
C ALA A 55 -4.63 12.16 11.78
N PRO A 56 -5.61 11.24 11.68
CA PRO A 56 -5.85 10.46 10.47
C PRO A 56 -6.31 11.30 9.28
N LEU A 57 -6.89 12.46 9.54
CA LEU A 57 -7.40 13.43 8.56
C LEU A 57 -6.87 14.81 8.92
N SER A 58 -6.46 15.59 7.92
CA SER A 58 -5.99 16.96 8.12
C SER A 58 -6.24 17.83 6.90
N VAL A 59 -6.56 19.10 7.10
CA VAL A 59 -6.59 20.10 6.03
C VAL A 59 -5.16 20.53 5.74
N ILE A 60 -4.73 20.46 4.48
CA ILE A 60 -3.39 20.89 4.05
C ILE A 60 -3.42 22.25 3.35
N GLU A 61 -4.52 22.56 2.67
CA GLU A 61 -4.77 23.85 2.01
C GLU A 61 -6.26 24.21 2.17
N GLY A 62 -6.58 25.50 2.29
CA GLY A 62 -7.95 26.02 2.45
C GLY A 62 -8.50 25.98 3.88
N ASP A 63 -9.81 26.22 4.01
CA ASP A 63 -10.59 26.15 5.25
C ASP A 63 -11.70 25.09 5.15
N ALA A 64 -11.49 23.97 5.83
CA ALA A 64 -12.44 22.88 5.92
C ALA A 64 -12.57 22.33 7.35
N LYS A 65 -13.79 21.96 7.72
CA LYS A 65 -14.11 21.25 8.96
C LYS A 65 -14.36 19.79 8.63
N ILE A 66 -13.59 18.92 9.28
CA ILE A 66 -13.65 17.48 9.07
C ILE A 66 -14.30 16.84 10.29
N ARG A 67 -15.30 15.98 10.06
CA ARG A 67 -15.89 15.14 11.10
C ARG A 67 -15.71 13.68 10.73
N LEU A 68 -14.86 12.99 11.48
CA LEU A 68 -14.71 11.55 11.35
C LEU A 68 -15.99 10.84 11.81
N LEU A 69 -16.54 9.99 10.96
CA LEU A 69 -17.76 9.22 11.26
C LEU A 69 -17.40 7.76 11.56
N ASP A 70 -16.51 7.17 10.77
CA ASP A 70 -16.08 5.79 10.91
C ASP A 70 -14.67 5.56 10.35
N TRP A 71 -13.90 4.67 10.99
CA TRP A 71 -12.52 4.36 10.62
C TRP A 71 -12.20 2.88 10.83
N GLU A 72 -12.51 2.08 9.81
CA GLU A 72 -12.19 0.67 9.75
C GLU A 72 -10.96 0.40 8.85
N SER A 73 -10.48 -0.83 8.85
CA SER A 73 -9.33 -1.22 8.02
C SER A 73 -9.58 -1.12 6.52
N TYR A 74 -10.81 -1.41 6.07
CA TYR A 74 -11.19 -1.44 4.65
C TYR A 74 -12.13 -0.31 4.24
N LYS A 75 -12.54 0.53 5.19
CA LYS A 75 -13.57 1.54 4.99
C LYS A 75 -13.35 2.71 5.91
N ARG A 76 -13.42 3.92 5.38
CA ARG A 76 -13.33 5.15 6.18
C ARG A 76 -14.37 6.12 5.70
N ILE A 77 -15.10 6.70 6.64
CA ILE A 77 -16.22 7.59 6.36
C ILE A 77 -16.04 8.85 7.19
N PHE A 78 -16.11 9.99 6.53
CA PHE A 78 -16.03 11.28 7.19
C PHE A 78 -16.83 12.32 6.40
N SER A 79 -17.34 13.33 7.09
CA SER A 79 -17.90 14.50 6.43
C SER A 79 -16.87 15.62 6.37
N VAL A 80 -16.93 16.40 5.30
CA VAL A 80 -16.11 17.61 5.13
C VAL A 80 -17.04 18.76 4.78
N ASP A 81 -16.98 19.83 5.55
CA ASP A 81 -17.63 21.10 5.27
C ASP A 81 -16.55 22.12 4.95
N THR A 82 -16.53 22.66 3.74
CA THR A 82 -15.50 23.59 3.28
C THR A 82 -16.12 24.90 2.77
N ASN A 83 -15.52 26.02 3.14
CA ASN A 83 -16.00 27.37 2.75
C ASN A 83 -15.30 27.90 1.50
N GLU A 84 -14.13 27.32 1.17
CA GLU A 84 -13.33 27.67 0.01
C GLU A 84 -12.82 26.39 -0.69
N ASN A 85 -12.02 26.54 -1.75
CA ASN A 85 -11.32 25.40 -2.31
C ASN A 85 -10.31 24.88 -1.27
N SER A 86 -10.49 23.64 -0.83
CA SER A 86 -9.68 23.05 0.22
C SER A 86 -9.14 21.69 -0.19
N VAL A 87 -7.94 21.38 0.27
CA VAL A 87 -7.33 20.07 0.10
C VAL A 87 -7.26 19.37 1.45
N VAL A 88 -7.89 18.20 1.52
CA VAL A 88 -7.90 17.34 2.69
C VAL A 88 -6.96 16.17 2.45
N ARG A 89 -6.02 15.96 3.37
CA ARG A 89 -5.18 14.78 3.42
C ARG A 89 -5.85 13.70 4.26
N ILE A 90 -5.89 12.50 3.69
CA ILE A 90 -6.17 11.26 4.40
C ILE A 90 -4.81 10.58 4.64
N ARG A 91 -4.45 10.37 5.90
CA ARG A 91 -3.15 9.79 6.30
C ARG A 91 -3.10 8.29 5.99
N THR A 92 -3.08 7.98 4.72
CA THR A 92 -2.97 6.63 4.16
C THR A 92 -2.27 6.71 2.84
N TYR A 93 -1.25 5.87 2.70
CA TYR A 93 -0.52 5.76 1.47
C TYR A 93 -1.40 5.23 0.34
N ILE A 94 -1.23 5.82 -0.84
CA ILE A 94 -1.92 5.37 -2.04
C ILE A 94 -1.59 3.91 -2.33
N TYR A 95 -2.64 3.13 -2.61
CA TYR A 95 -2.53 1.77 -3.12
C TYR A 95 -3.67 1.53 -4.13
N PRO A 96 -3.46 0.76 -5.22
CA PRO A 96 -4.44 0.64 -6.30
C PRO A 96 -5.82 0.10 -5.91
N ALA A 97 -5.95 -0.55 -4.75
CA ALA A 97 -7.23 -1.05 -4.24
C ALA A 97 -8.05 0.02 -3.49
N TRP A 98 -7.47 1.16 -3.16
CA TRP A 98 -8.20 2.26 -2.53
C TRP A 98 -9.00 3.04 -3.58
N ASN A 99 -10.31 3.15 -3.35
CA ASN A 99 -11.24 3.91 -4.16
C ASN A 99 -11.91 4.97 -3.30
N LEU A 100 -11.93 6.20 -3.80
CA LEU A 100 -12.52 7.35 -3.12
C LEU A 100 -13.88 7.65 -3.72
N TYR A 101 -14.83 7.94 -2.85
CA TYR A 101 -16.18 8.36 -3.22
C TYR A 101 -16.53 9.64 -2.48
N VAL A 102 -17.08 10.59 -3.20
CA VAL A 102 -17.61 11.84 -2.66
C VAL A 102 -19.09 11.88 -3.01
N ASN A 103 -19.95 11.97 -1.99
CA ASN A 103 -21.39 11.90 -2.13
C ASN A 103 -21.86 10.65 -2.93
N GLN A 104 -21.24 9.50 -2.66
CA GLN A 104 -21.49 8.18 -3.30
C GLN A 104 -21.02 8.06 -4.76
N GLU A 105 -20.45 9.12 -5.35
CA GLU A 105 -19.89 9.09 -6.70
C GLU A 105 -18.37 8.88 -6.65
N ASN A 106 -17.83 8.15 -7.63
CA ASN A 106 -16.39 7.92 -7.70
C ASN A 106 -15.66 9.27 -7.88
N TYR A 107 -14.65 9.50 -7.07
CA TYR A 107 -13.89 10.74 -7.04
C TYR A 107 -12.40 10.45 -7.23
N PRO A 108 -11.68 11.23 -8.05
CA PRO A 108 -10.25 11.01 -8.27
C PRO A 108 -9.46 11.18 -6.97
N ILE A 109 -8.46 10.31 -6.78
CA ILE A 109 -7.49 10.45 -5.70
C ILE A 109 -6.30 11.25 -6.21
N GLU A 110 -5.92 12.28 -5.46
CA GLU A 110 -4.65 12.96 -5.64
C GLU A 110 -3.57 12.28 -4.78
N VAL A 111 -2.39 12.05 -5.34
CA VAL A 111 -1.25 11.52 -4.58
C VAL A 111 -0.43 12.71 -4.10
N LEU A 112 -0.39 12.90 -2.79
CA LEU A 112 0.38 13.97 -2.17
C LEU A 112 1.89 13.68 -2.22
N SER A 113 2.69 14.70 -1.96
CA SER A 113 4.16 14.61 -2.02
C SER A 113 4.77 13.61 -1.03
N ASP A 114 4.06 13.31 0.06
CA ASP A 114 4.42 12.28 1.04
C ASP A 114 3.89 10.87 0.68
N GLY A 115 3.16 10.74 -0.43
CA GLY A 115 2.55 9.50 -0.92
C GLY A 115 1.19 9.19 -0.33
N THR A 116 0.66 10.06 0.53
CA THR A 116 -0.67 9.89 1.10
C THR A 116 -1.76 10.36 0.14
N ILE A 117 -3.00 9.95 0.45
CA ILE A 117 -4.18 10.28 -0.34
C ILE A 117 -4.61 11.72 -0.03
N GLY A 118 -4.70 12.53 -1.07
CA GLY A 118 -5.27 13.88 -1.07
C GLY A 118 -6.62 13.91 -1.77
N ILE A 119 -7.47 14.84 -1.34
CA ILE A 119 -8.76 15.13 -1.96
C ILE A 119 -8.93 16.64 -2.02
N SER A 120 -9.13 17.17 -3.24
CA SER A 120 -9.50 18.57 -3.46
C SER A 120 -11.02 18.70 -3.44
N LEU A 121 -11.54 19.69 -2.74
CA LEU A 121 -12.98 19.96 -2.66
C LEU A 121 -13.25 21.43 -2.93
N GLU A 122 -14.27 21.71 -3.73
CA GLU A 122 -14.87 23.04 -3.88
C GLU A 122 -15.70 23.41 -2.63
N PRO A 123 -16.14 24.67 -2.46
CA PRO A 123 -16.99 25.07 -1.34
C PRO A 123 -18.28 24.24 -1.28
N GLY A 124 -18.57 23.64 -0.11
CA GLY A 124 -19.74 22.79 0.07
C GLY A 124 -19.62 21.82 1.23
N SER A 125 -20.63 20.95 1.34
CA SER A 125 -20.70 19.87 2.33
C SER A 125 -20.68 18.53 1.62
N TYR A 126 -19.76 17.65 2.04
CA TYR A 126 -19.48 16.40 1.37
C TYR A 126 -19.49 15.23 2.35
N MET A 127 -20.05 14.11 1.92
CA MET A 127 -19.86 12.80 2.54
C MET A 127 -18.75 12.08 1.79
N VAL A 128 -17.63 11.83 2.45
CA VAL A 128 -16.47 11.18 1.85
C VAL A 128 -16.36 9.76 2.36
N GLU A 129 -16.18 8.83 1.43
CA GLU A 129 -16.02 7.42 1.71
C GLU A 129 -14.80 6.88 0.96
N LEU A 130 -13.84 6.32 1.69
CA LEU A 130 -12.66 5.67 1.14
C LEU A 130 -12.77 4.17 1.38
N LYS A 131 -12.80 3.38 0.31
CA LYS A 131 -12.99 1.91 0.35
C LYS A 131 -11.78 1.19 -0.20
N TYR A 132 -11.37 0.13 0.49
CA TYR A 132 -10.42 -0.83 -0.04
C TYR A 132 -11.18 -1.95 -0.72
N GLU A 133 -11.12 -1.98 -2.05
CA GLU A 133 -11.89 -2.90 -2.88
C GLU A 133 -10.99 -3.91 -3.57
N ARG A 134 -11.58 -5.04 -3.97
CA ARG A 134 -10.84 -6.10 -4.63
C ARG A 134 -10.36 -5.63 -6.01
N THR A 135 -9.05 -5.73 -6.26
CA THR A 135 -8.49 -5.43 -7.57
C THR A 135 -8.82 -6.54 -8.58
N TRP A 136 -8.80 -6.20 -9.87
CA TRP A 136 -8.92 -7.18 -10.95
C TRP A 136 -7.85 -8.28 -10.86
N ALA A 137 -6.62 -7.90 -10.48
CA ALA A 137 -5.50 -8.81 -10.34
C ALA A 137 -5.75 -9.85 -9.24
N PHE A 138 -6.30 -9.41 -8.09
CA PHE A 138 -6.69 -10.33 -7.02
C PHE A 138 -7.75 -11.32 -7.50
N THR A 139 -8.77 -10.84 -8.21
CA THR A 139 -9.85 -11.69 -8.76
C THR A 139 -9.31 -12.74 -9.72
N LEU A 140 -8.41 -12.36 -10.65
CA LEU A 140 -7.77 -13.30 -11.56
C LEU A 140 -6.90 -14.32 -10.83
N GLY A 141 -6.13 -13.88 -9.83
CA GLY A 141 -5.32 -14.78 -9.00
C GLY A 141 -6.17 -15.86 -8.32
N LEU A 142 -7.33 -15.47 -7.79
CA LEU A 142 -8.27 -16.42 -7.16
C LEU A 142 -8.83 -17.42 -8.17
N ILE A 143 -9.20 -16.97 -9.37
CA ILE A 143 -9.69 -17.84 -10.45
C ILE A 143 -8.61 -18.86 -10.85
N LEU A 144 -7.40 -18.41 -11.13
CA LEU A 144 -6.28 -19.28 -11.52
C LEU A 144 -5.89 -20.27 -10.42
N SER A 145 -5.89 -19.84 -9.17
CA SER A 145 -5.64 -20.71 -8.02
C SER A 145 -6.70 -21.80 -7.91
N THR A 146 -7.98 -21.43 -8.05
CA THR A 146 -9.11 -22.38 -8.02
C THR A 146 -8.98 -23.42 -9.14
N PHE A 147 -8.70 -22.99 -10.38
CA PHE A 147 -8.47 -23.92 -11.48
C PHE A 147 -7.28 -24.85 -11.24
N SER A 148 -6.19 -24.33 -10.67
CA SER A 148 -5.01 -25.13 -10.36
C SER A 148 -5.32 -26.25 -9.37
N VAL A 149 -6.06 -25.95 -8.30
CA VAL A 149 -6.49 -26.96 -7.32
C VAL A 149 -7.41 -28.00 -7.95
N LEU A 150 -8.39 -27.56 -8.75
CA LEU A 150 -9.29 -28.48 -9.47
C LEU A 150 -8.52 -29.41 -10.42
N THR A 151 -7.55 -28.88 -11.17
CA THR A 151 -6.68 -29.67 -12.04
C THR A 151 -5.90 -30.71 -11.24
N LEU A 152 -5.32 -30.35 -10.11
CA LEU A 152 -4.59 -31.29 -9.24
C LEU A 152 -5.52 -32.39 -8.68
N LEU A 153 -6.74 -32.05 -8.28
CA LEU A 153 -7.73 -33.04 -7.80
C LEU A 153 -8.12 -34.02 -8.91
N VAL A 154 -8.33 -33.54 -10.14
CA VAL A 154 -8.63 -34.40 -11.29
C VAL A 154 -7.45 -35.32 -11.58
N LEU A 155 -6.22 -34.81 -11.62
CA LEU A 155 -5.03 -35.63 -11.84
C LEU A 155 -4.86 -36.68 -10.74
N TYR A 156 -5.03 -36.31 -9.48
CA TYR A 156 -5.00 -37.23 -8.35
C TYR A 156 -6.02 -38.36 -8.50
N TYR A 157 -7.27 -38.02 -8.83
CA TYR A 157 -8.33 -39.00 -9.05
C TYR A 157 -8.01 -39.95 -10.22
N LEU A 158 -7.46 -39.44 -11.32
CA LEU A 158 -7.05 -40.26 -12.46
C LEU A 158 -5.93 -41.22 -12.06
N ILE A 159 -4.91 -40.76 -11.34
CA ILE A 159 -3.82 -41.62 -10.86
C ILE A 159 -4.34 -42.75 -9.99
N GLN A 160 -5.23 -42.47 -9.02
CA GLN A 160 -5.83 -43.49 -8.15
C GLN A 160 -6.69 -44.52 -8.89
N ARG A 161 -7.19 -44.19 -10.09
CA ARG A 161 -8.01 -45.09 -10.90
C ARG A 161 -7.18 -46.01 -11.78
N PHE A 162 -5.98 -45.57 -12.20
CA PHE A 162 -5.14 -46.28 -13.16
C PHE A 162 -3.92 -46.98 -12.54
N VAL A 163 -3.69 -46.78 -11.23
CA VAL A 163 -2.71 -47.51 -10.41
C VAL A 163 -3.47 -48.40 -9.43
#